data_AF-A0A2D5TE61-F1
#
_entry.id   AF-A0A2D5TE61-F1
#
_cell.length_a   1.000
_cell.length_b   1.000
_cell.length_c   1.000
_cell.angle_alpha   90.00
_cell.angle_beta   90.00
_cell.angle_gamma   90.00
#
_symmetry.space_group_name_H-M   'P 1'
#
loop_
_entity.id
_entity.type
_entity.pdbx_description
1 polymer ?
#
loop_
_entity_poly.entity_id
_entity_poly.type
_entity_poly.pdbx_seq_one_letter_code
_entity_poly.pdbx_strand_id
1 'polypeptide(L)'
;MHLNIPRTKSIQLMNVFQYLSSAFPDAVKDLIDTNRQAPYGVTIEIKPLRAQRTRPQENYYRKHCAEFARFCGMTPDEMHEEMLCQCYGSTEHATKFGLRRRPAKRSGSASRGDYSELIETLCRIAAEVGYYVPPSEEGRA
;
A
#
# COMPACT_ATOMS: atom_id res chain seq x y z
N MET A 1 15.38 -8.17 7.02
CA MET A 1 16.80 -8.20 7.44
C MET A 1 17.51 -7.06 6.74
N HIS A 2 18.33 -6.30 7.46
CA HIS A 2 19.12 -5.20 6.90
C HIS A 2 20.59 -5.58 6.91
N LEU A 3 21.27 -5.41 5.77
CA LEU A 3 22.69 -5.68 5.66
C LEU A 3 23.39 -4.43 5.11
N ASN A 4 24.24 -3.81 5.94
CA ASN A 4 25.04 -2.65 5.57
C ASN A 4 26.40 -3.12 5.07
N ILE A 5 26.75 -2.77 3.84
CA ILE A 5 28.01 -3.22 3.23
C ILE A 5 28.94 -2.01 3.03
N PRO A 6 30.03 -1.90 3.81
CA PRO A 6 31.03 -0.85 3.64
C PRO A 6 31.78 -1.01 2.31
N ARG A 7 32.20 0.12 1.71
CA ARG A 7 32.94 0.16 0.43
C ARG A 7 34.21 -0.67 0.42
N THR A 8 34.85 -0.90 1.56
CA THR A 8 36.06 -1.74 1.68
C THR A 8 35.79 -3.23 1.41
N LYS A 9 34.54 -3.70 1.59
CA LYS A 9 34.12 -5.06 1.20
C LYS A 9 33.49 -5.12 -0.20
N SER A 10 33.56 -4.03 -0.98
CA SER A 10 32.92 -3.91 -2.30
C SER A 10 33.42 -4.91 -3.35
N ILE A 11 34.63 -5.46 -3.19
CA ILE A 11 35.19 -6.47 -4.08
C ILE A 11 34.39 -7.79 -3.99
N GLN A 12 33.90 -8.16 -2.80
CA GLN A 12 32.99 -9.30 -2.63
C GLN A 12 31.55 -8.98 -3.12
N LEU A 13 31.20 -7.69 -3.18
CA LEU A 13 29.95 -7.18 -3.75
C LEU A 13 29.90 -7.31 -5.27
N MET A 14 31.04 -7.31 -5.98
CA MET A 14 31.02 -7.55 -7.44
C MET A 14 30.36 -8.88 -7.76
N ASN A 15 30.62 -9.93 -6.99
CA ASN A 15 30.00 -11.25 -7.20
C ASN A 15 28.50 -11.22 -6.90
N VAL A 16 28.06 -10.50 -5.87
CA VAL A 16 26.63 -10.35 -5.52
C VAL A 16 25.91 -9.51 -6.57
N PHE A 17 26.48 -8.38 -6.98
CA PHE A 17 25.90 -7.54 -8.02
C PHE A 17 25.87 -8.25 -9.37
N GLN A 18 26.92 -8.98 -9.73
CA GLN A 18 26.97 -9.75 -10.97
C GLN A 18 25.91 -10.86 -10.98
N TYR A 19 25.70 -11.51 -9.84
CA TYR A 19 24.61 -12.48 -9.66
C TYR A 19 23.22 -11.83 -9.71
N LEU A 20 23.03 -10.67 -9.06
CA LEU A 20 21.77 -9.94 -9.13
C LEU A 20 21.49 -9.42 -10.54
N SER A 21 22.53 -8.98 -11.26
CA SER A 21 22.42 -8.53 -12.64
C SER A 21 22.08 -9.66 -13.62
N SER A 22 22.57 -10.88 -13.38
CA SER A 22 22.18 -12.05 -14.19
C SER A 22 20.79 -12.57 -13.85
N ALA A 23 20.40 -12.54 -12.56
CA ALA A 23 19.08 -12.98 -12.11
C ALA A 23 17.96 -11.98 -12.45
N PHE A 24 18.27 -10.69 -12.55
CA PHE A 24 17.31 -9.61 -12.78
C PHE A 24 17.79 -8.65 -13.90
N PRO A 25 17.79 -9.09 -15.16
CA PRO A 25 18.34 -8.34 -16.29
C PRO A 25 17.69 -6.96 -16.49
N ASP A 26 16.40 -6.84 -16.19
CA ASP A 26 15.66 -5.58 -16.32
C ASP A 26 16.06 -4.51 -15.28
N ALA A 27 16.61 -4.94 -14.14
CA ALA A 27 16.98 -4.07 -13.03
C ALA A 27 18.48 -3.68 -13.04
N VAL A 28 19.25 -4.16 -14.03
CA VAL A 28 20.70 -3.97 -14.11
C VAL A 28 21.09 -2.50 -14.15
N LYS A 29 20.37 -1.70 -14.94
CA LYS A 29 20.63 -0.28 -15.09
C LYS A 29 20.49 0.45 -13.75
N ASP A 30 19.38 0.20 -13.05
CA ASP A 30 19.08 0.83 -11.77
C ASP A 30 20.08 0.40 -10.68
N LEU A 31 20.52 -0.86 -10.69
CA LEU A 31 21.55 -1.37 -9.78
C LEU A 31 22.90 -0.67 -9.98
N ILE A 32 23.32 -0.46 -11.24
CA ILE A 32 24.57 0.22 -11.58
C ILE A 32 24.52 1.70 -11.16
N ASP A 33 23.41 2.37 -11.46
CA ASP A 33 23.23 3.79 -11.12
C ASP A 33 23.18 4.00 -9.61
N THR A 34 22.49 3.14 -8.88
CA THR A 34 22.46 3.15 -7.41
C THR A 34 23.85 2.96 -6.80
N ASN A 35 24.65 2.03 -7.33
CA ASN A 35 26.00 1.78 -6.83
C ASN A 35 26.95 2.96 -7.14
N ARG A 36 26.82 3.62 -8.30
CA ARG A 36 27.62 4.81 -8.64
C ARG A 36 27.36 5.99 -7.70
N GLN A 37 26.12 6.14 -7.25
CA GLN A 37 25.68 7.26 -6.40
C GLN A 37 25.92 7.00 -4.89
N ALA A 38 26.51 5.87 -4.52
CA ALA A 38 26.64 5.42 -3.14
C ALA A 38 28.08 5.60 -2.59
N PRO A 39 28.51 6.82 -2.17
CA PRO A 39 29.89 7.08 -1.74
C PRO A 39 30.32 6.26 -0.52
N TYR A 40 29.37 5.89 0.35
CA TYR A 40 29.59 5.20 1.62
C TYR A 40 29.25 3.70 1.58
N GLY A 41 28.71 3.19 0.47
CA GLY A 41 28.26 1.80 0.32
C GLY A 41 26.75 1.68 0.13
N VAL A 42 26.28 0.44 -0.03
CA VAL A 42 24.90 0.11 -0.40
C VAL A 42 24.24 -0.72 0.70
N THR A 43 22.95 -0.50 0.95
CA THR A 43 22.14 -1.30 1.87
C THR A 43 21.24 -2.22 1.05
N ILE A 44 21.26 -3.52 1.35
CA ILE A 44 20.32 -4.50 0.79
C ILE A 44 19.30 -4.84 1.86
N GLU A 45 18.02 -4.72 1.50
CA GLU A 45 16.91 -5.07 2.36
C GLU A 45 16.17 -6.30 1.81
N ILE A 46 16.11 -7.35 2.62
CA ILE A 46 15.33 -8.56 2.31
C ILE A 46 14.08 -8.54 3.19
N LYS A 47 12.92 -8.50 2.54
CA LYS A 47 11.58 -8.53 3.14
C LYS A 47 10.74 -9.62 2.46
N PRO A 48 9.81 -10.25 3.18
CA PRO A 48 8.81 -11.11 2.55
C PRO A 48 8.06 -10.33 1.48
N LEU A 49 7.96 -10.90 0.28
CA LEU A 49 7.15 -10.32 -0.80
C LEU A 49 5.69 -10.40 -0.37
N ARG A 50 5.14 -9.28 0.07
CA ARG A 50 3.70 -9.16 0.30
C ARG A 50 3.08 -8.80 -1.05
N ALA A 51 2.06 -9.54 -1.48
CA ALA A 51 1.19 -9.07 -2.55
C ALA A 51 0.57 -7.75 -2.08
N GLN A 52 1.17 -6.62 -2.47
CA GLN A 52 0.59 -5.33 -2.17
C GLN A 52 -0.70 -5.16 -2.97
N ARG A 53 -1.58 -4.28 -2.48
CA ARG A 53 -2.72 -3.84 -3.27
C ARG A 53 -2.26 -3.42 -4.67
N THR A 54 -3.04 -3.80 -5.67
CA THR A 54 -2.75 -3.43 -7.05
C THR A 54 -3.21 -2.00 -7.31
N ARG A 55 -2.57 -1.28 -8.25
CA ARG A 55 -3.03 0.07 -8.66
C ARG A 55 -4.50 0.09 -9.11
N PRO A 56 -5.01 -0.90 -9.87
CA PRO A 56 -6.43 -0.97 -10.22
C PRO A 56 -7.36 -1.06 -9.00
N GLN A 57 -7.03 -1.87 -7.98
CA GLN A 57 -7.81 -1.94 -6.74
C GLN A 57 -7.85 -0.58 -6.04
N GLU A 58 -6.70 0.08 -5.91
CA GLU A 58 -6.64 1.40 -5.26
C GLU A 58 -7.44 2.45 -6.03
N ASN A 59 -7.31 2.50 -7.37
CA ASN A 59 -8.03 3.45 -8.20
C ASN A 59 -9.55 3.25 -8.10
N TYR A 60 -10.01 2.00 -8.18
CA TYR A 60 -11.42 1.64 -8.04
C TYR A 60 -11.97 2.08 -6.68
N TYR A 61 -11.28 1.68 -5.60
CA TYR A 61 -11.67 2.03 -4.25
C TYR A 61 -11.71 3.55 -4.03
N ARG A 62 -10.65 4.28 -4.40
CA ARG A 62 -10.54 5.73 -4.20
C ARG A 62 -11.65 6.48 -4.94
N LYS A 63 -11.95 6.09 -6.18
CA LYS A 63 -13.01 6.71 -6.99
C LYS A 63 -14.36 6.57 -6.30
N HIS A 64 -14.78 5.32 -6.04
CA HIS A 64 -16.12 5.07 -5.51
C HIS A 64 -16.27 5.46 -4.05
N CYS A 65 -15.20 5.38 -3.25
CA CYS A 65 -15.20 5.92 -1.89
C CYS A 65 -15.43 7.43 -1.90
N ALA A 66 -14.86 8.17 -2.86
CA ALA A 66 -15.06 9.62 -2.98
C ALA A 66 -16.47 9.98 -3.48
N GLU A 67 -17.02 9.22 -4.44
CA GLU A 67 -18.40 9.40 -4.91
C GLU A 67 -19.41 9.08 -3.80
N PHE A 68 -19.19 7.99 -3.07
CA PHE A 68 -19.99 7.58 -1.94
C PHE A 68 -19.92 8.59 -0.79
N ALA A 69 -18.73 9.17 -0.52
CA ALA A 69 -18.58 10.23 0.46
C ALA A 69 -19.51 11.42 0.17
N ARG A 70 -19.59 11.84 -1.10
CA ARG A 70 -20.50 12.93 -1.52
C ARG A 70 -21.97 12.58 -1.28
N PHE A 71 -22.36 11.34 -1.55
CA PHE A 71 -23.72 10.85 -1.28
C PHE A 71 -24.06 10.92 0.23
N CYS A 72 -23.11 10.54 1.09
CA CYS A 72 -23.27 10.58 2.55
C CYS A 72 -23.04 11.98 3.18
N GLY A 73 -22.71 13.00 2.39
CA GLY A 73 -22.38 14.34 2.90
C GLY A 73 -21.07 14.41 3.69
N MET A 74 -20.13 13.49 3.43
CA MET A 74 -18.81 13.41 4.06
C MET A 74 -17.71 13.79 3.09
N THR A 75 -16.54 14.15 3.61
CA THR A 75 -15.33 14.26 2.79
C THR A 75 -14.79 12.88 2.43
N PRO A 76 -14.02 12.74 1.32
CA PRO A 76 -13.40 11.47 0.95
C PRO A 76 -12.50 10.88 2.04
N ASP A 77 -11.82 11.72 2.82
CA ASP A 77 -10.94 11.28 3.90
C ASP A 77 -11.73 10.78 5.11
N GLU A 78 -12.82 11.46 5.48
CA GLU A 78 -13.73 10.99 6.54
C GLU A 78 -14.36 9.65 6.16
N MET A 79 -14.86 9.53 4.92
CA MET A 79 -15.41 8.28 4.42
C MET A 79 -14.35 7.18 4.37
N HIS A 80 -13.11 7.50 3.99
CA HIS A 80 -12.02 6.54 4.02
C HIS A 80 -11.74 6.05 5.46
N GLU A 81 -11.67 6.95 6.44
CA GLU A 81 -11.50 6.54 7.85
C GLU A 81 -12.69 5.71 8.36
N GLU A 82 -13.92 6.05 7.97
CA GLU A 82 -15.13 5.28 8.32
C GLU A 82 -15.04 3.85 7.74
N MET A 83 -14.75 3.71 6.44
CA MET A 83 -14.63 2.40 5.80
C MET A 83 -13.51 1.56 6.42
N LEU A 84 -12.40 2.17 6.83
CA LEU A 84 -11.34 1.47 7.56
C LEU A 84 -11.82 0.99 8.94
N CYS A 85 -12.62 1.79 9.65
CA CYS A 85 -13.20 1.39 10.93
C CYS A 85 -14.22 0.26 10.76
N GLN A 86 -15.05 0.32 9.72
CA GLN A 86 -16.04 -0.72 9.41
C GLN A 86 -15.38 -2.04 8.99
N CYS A 87 -14.30 -1.97 8.20
CA CYS A 87 -13.62 -3.15 7.66
C CYS A 87 -12.69 -3.83 8.68
N TYR A 88 -11.90 -3.05 9.41
CA TYR A 88 -10.84 -3.59 10.28
C TYR A 88 -11.13 -3.42 11.77
N GLY A 89 -12.28 -2.86 12.11
CA GLY A 89 -12.59 -2.41 13.47
C GLY A 89 -11.90 -1.10 13.82
N SER A 90 -12.20 -0.61 15.02
CA SER A 90 -11.67 0.66 15.54
C SER A 90 -11.14 0.53 16.95
N THR A 91 -10.13 1.35 17.26
CA THR A 91 -9.58 1.52 18.60
C THR A 91 -9.83 2.94 19.10
N GLU A 92 -10.04 3.07 20.41
CA GLU A 92 -10.14 4.37 21.06
C GLU A 92 -8.78 4.81 21.61
N HIS A 93 -8.42 6.07 21.36
CA HIS A 93 -7.18 6.65 21.84
C HIS A 93 -7.47 7.94 22.60
N ALA A 94 -6.93 8.04 23.81
CA ALA A 94 -6.95 9.27 24.57
C ALA A 94 -6.07 10.33 23.87
N THR A 95 -6.67 11.48 23.59
CA THR A 95 -5.96 12.65 23.06
C THR A 95 -6.21 13.85 23.96
N LYS A 96 -5.46 14.93 23.75
CA LYS A 96 -5.71 16.21 24.45
C LYS A 96 -7.10 16.80 24.18
N PHE A 97 -7.80 16.33 23.14
CA PHE A 97 -9.15 16.75 22.77
C PHE A 97 -10.22 15.73 23.17
N GLY A 98 -9.87 14.72 23.97
CA GLY A 98 -10.76 13.63 24.38
C GLY A 98 -10.47 12.30 23.68
N LEU A 99 -11.35 11.34 23.86
CA LEU A 99 -11.26 10.03 23.22
C LEU A 99 -11.54 10.17 21.72
N ARG A 100 -10.61 9.67 20.90
CA ARG A 100 -10.75 9.66 19.44
C ARG A 100 -10.73 8.23 18.93
N ARG A 101 -11.74 7.88 18.15
CA ARG A 101 -11.81 6.63 17.38
C ARG A 101 -10.81 6.67 16.23
N ARG A 102 -10.04 5.61 16.05
CA ARG A 102 -9.12 5.40 14.92
C ARG A 102 -9.31 4.00 14.34
N PRO A 103 -9.03 3.80 13.05
CA PRO A 103 -9.03 2.45 12.49
C PRO A 103 -7.95 1.59 13.13
N ALA A 104 -8.27 0.32 13.40
CA ALA A 104 -7.29 -0.64 13.94
C ALA A 104 -6.16 -0.95 12.94
N LYS A 105 -6.41 -0.77 11.64
CA LYS A 105 -5.46 -1.02 10.55
C LYS A 105 -5.55 0.08 9.48
N ARG A 106 -4.42 0.43 8.89
CA ARG A 106 -4.32 1.38 7.77
C ARG A 106 -4.26 0.64 6.43
N SER A 107 -4.86 1.21 5.40
CA SER A 107 -4.82 0.71 4.01
C SER A 107 -3.43 0.72 3.38
N GLY A 108 -2.52 1.58 3.87
CA GLY A 108 -1.14 1.70 3.35
C GLY A 108 -0.30 0.44 3.49
N SER A 109 -0.55 -0.36 4.54
CA SER A 109 0.14 -1.63 4.81
C SER A 109 -0.72 -2.87 4.50
N ALA A 110 -1.89 -2.67 3.90
CA ALA A 110 -2.81 -3.75 3.54
C ALA A 110 -2.26 -4.61 2.41
N SER A 111 -2.41 -5.93 2.55
CA SER A 111 -2.16 -6.87 1.45
C SER A 111 -3.24 -6.75 0.38
N ARG A 112 -3.04 -7.38 -0.77
CA ARG A 112 -4.03 -7.49 -1.84
C ARG A 112 -5.37 -8.07 -1.34
N GLY A 113 -5.32 -9.08 -0.45
CA GLY A 113 -6.49 -9.70 0.15
C GLY A 113 -7.21 -8.75 1.10
N ASP A 114 -6.49 -8.17 2.06
CA ASP A 114 -7.04 -7.17 2.99
C ASP A 114 -7.69 -6.00 2.25
N TYR A 115 -7.11 -5.58 1.12
CA TYR A 115 -7.64 -4.47 0.34
C TYR A 115 -8.88 -4.87 -0.47
N SER A 116 -9.00 -6.14 -0.89
CA SER A 116 -10.24 -6.66 -1.45
C SER A 116 -11.36 -6.66 -0.41
N GLU A 117 -11.09 -7.05 0.83
CA GLU A 117 -12.07 -6.99 1.93
C GLU A 117 -12.54 -5.54 2.19
N LEU A 118 -11.62 -4.58 2.09
CA LEU A 118 -11.96 -3.15 2.21
C LEU A 118 -12.89 -2.68 1.06
N ILE A 119 -12.66 -3.17 -0.16
CA ILE A 119 -13.53 -2.90 -1.31
C ILE A 119 -14.91 -3.54 -1.11
N GLU A 120 -14.97 -4.79 -0.68
CA GLU A 120 -16.24 -5.48 -0.40
C GLU A 120 -17.02 -4.79 0.71
N THR A 121 -16.33 -4.29 1.74
CA THR A 121 -16.95 -3.47 2.80
C THR A 121 -17.57 -2.21 2.23
N LEU A 122 -16.86 -1.47 1.36
CA LEU A 122 -17.40 -0.30 0.68
C LEU A 122 -18.69 -0.66 -0.09
N CYS A 123 -18.66 -1.72 -0.91
CA CYS A 123 -19.82 -2.12 -1.70
C CYS A 123 -21.01 -2.53 -0.83
N ARG A 124 -20.76 -3.30 0.24
CA ARG A 124 -21.81 -3.73 1.18
C ARG A 124 -22.46 -2.55 1.89
N ILE A 125 -21.65 -1.67 2.51
CA ILE A 125 -22.17 -0.52 3.25
C ILE A 125 -22.89 0.46 2.31
N ALA A 126 -22.33 0.69 1.12
CA ALA A 126 -23.00 1.50 0.10
C ALA A 126 -24.40 0.96 -0.24
N ALA A 127 -24.51 -0.35 -0.47
CA ALA A 127 -25.79 -1.00 -0.77
C ALA A 127 -26.79 -0.88 0.39
N GLU A 128 -26.33 -1.03 1.64
CA GLU A 128 -27.18 -0.89 2.84
C GLU A 128 -27.84 0.49 2.96
N VAL A 129 -27.18 1.54 2.44
CA VAL A 129 -27.72 2.92 2.46
C VAL A 129 -28.29 3.35 1.11
N GLY A 130 -28.49 2.40 0.18
CA GLY A 130 -29.14 2.66 -1.11
C GLY A 130 -28.24 3.30 -2.18
N TYR A 131 -26.91 3.24 -2.03
CA TYR A 131 -25.95 3.71 -3.02
C TYR A 131 -25.39 2.52 -3.84
N TYR A 132 -25.45 2.62 -5.17
CA TYR A 132 -24.90 1.59 -6.05
C TYR A 132 -23.43 1.86 -6.37
N VAL A 133 -22.57 0.87 -6.11
CA VAL A 133 -21.17 0.87 -6.54
C VAL A 133 -21.02 -0.16 -7.67
N PRO A 134 -20.64 0.25 -8.90
CA PRO A 134 -20.52 -0.68 -10.02
C PRO A 134 -19.36 -1.66 -9.83
N PRO A 135 -19.47 -2.91 -10.29
CA PRO A 135 -18.37 -3.88 -10.24
C PRO A 135 -17.14 -3.40 -11.03
N SER A 136 -15.95 -3.81 -10.58
CA SER A 136 -14.67 -3.35 -11.14
C SER A 136 -14.44 -3.69 -12.61
N GLU A 137 -15.19 -4.64 -13.17
CA GLU A 137 -15.05 -5.09 -14.56
C GLU A 137 -15.80 -4.20 -15.58
N GLU A 138 -16.79 -3.42 -15.14
CA GLU A 138 -17.61 -2.56 -16.01
C GLU A 138 -16.87 -1.32 -16.54
N GLY A 139 -15.65 -1.05 -16.06
CA GLY A 139 -14.82 0.09 -16.48
C GLY A 139 -13.83 -0.17 -17.62
N ARG A 140 -13.94 -1.30 -18.34
CA ARG A 140 -13.07 -1.68 -19.47
C ARG A 140 -13.79 -1.58 -20.84
N ALA A 141 -14.65 -0.58 -21.01
CA ALA A 141 -15.22 -0.21 -22.31
C ALA A 141 -14.49 1.01 -22.87
#